data_AF-A0A933CWR4-F1
#
_entry.id   AF-A0A933CWR4-F1
#
_cell.length_a   1.000
_cell.length_b   1.000
_cell.length_c   1.000
_cell.angle_alpha   90.00
_cell.angle_beta   90.00
_cell.angle_gamma   90.00
#
_symmetry.space_group_name_H-M   'P 1'
#
loop_
_entity.id
_entity.type
_entity.pdbx_description
1 polymer ?
#
loop_
_entity_poly.entity_id
_entity_poly.type
_entity_poly.pdbx_seq_one_letter_code
_entity_poly.pdbx_strand_id
1 'polypeptide(L)'
;MFSQLTRYAAELDIQIDDAEMDIRMSYDTRGKLGLADVSPACREVSYALNIKSPAPSEKLQQMIQMIEKGCHTINTIRNPIPVSGRLIHNGRELELKL
;
A
#
# COMPACT_ATOMS: atom_id res chain seq x y z
N MET A 1 6.29 1.25 0.61
CA MET A 1 7.24 0.67 1.58
C MET A 1 8.68 0.89 1.15
N PHE A 2 9.18 0.29 0.06
CA PHE A 2 10.60 0.43 -0.31
C PHE A 2 11.08 1.86 -0.59
N SER A 3 10.26 2.72 -1.22
CA SER A 3 10.65 4.13 -1.40
C SER A 3 10.90 4.86 -0.07
N GLN A 4 10.11 4.57 0.95
CA GLN A 4 10.29 5.12 2.30
C GLN A 4 11.45 4.43 3.03
N LEU A 5 11.68 3.13 2.80
CA LEU A 5 12.84 2.40 3.31
C LEU A 5 14.14 3.07 2.88
N THR A 6 14.32 3.32 1.57
CA THR A 6 15.51 4.00 1.05
C THR A 6 15.68 5.39 1.65
N ARG A 7 14.60 6.18 1.77
CA ARG A 7 14.67 7.53 2.33
C ARG A 7 15.10 7.53 3.79
N TYR A 8 14.40 6.76 4.64
CA TYR A 8 14.69 6.75 6.08
C TYR A 8 15.99 6.04 6.42
N ALA A 9 16.39 5.02 5.65
CA ALA A 9 17.69 4.39 5.82
C ALA A 9 18.83 5.39 5.57
N ALA A 10 18.72 6.23 4.54
CA ALA A 10 19.69 7.29 4.27
C ALA A 10 19.65 8.40 5.34
N GLU A 11 18.45 8.83 5.75
CA GLU A 11 18.28 9.91 6.74
C GLU A 11 18.81 9.54 8.14
N LEU A 12 18.65 8.28 8.54
CA LEU A 12 19.03 7.77 9.86
C LEU A 12 20.40 7.09 9.88
N ASP A 13 21.13 7.12 8.76
CA ASP A 13 22.41 6.43 8.57
C ASP A 13 22.30 4.94 8.98
N ILE A 14 21.42 4.22 8.31
CA ILE A 14 21.17 2.78 8.48
C ILE A 14 21.55 2.07 7.19
N GLN A 15 22.58 1.22 7.27
CA GLN A 15 22.97 0.37 6.15
C GLN A 15 21.94 -0.74 5.93
N ILE A 16 21.49 -0.93 4.69
CA ILE A 16 20.64 -2.03 4.25
C ILE A 16 21.38 -2.79 3.17
N ASP A 17 21.75 -4.03 3.43
CA ASP A 17 22.48 -4.87 2.49
C ASP A 17 21.55 -5.55 1.48
N ASP A 18 20.36 -5.91 1.94
CA ASP A 18 19.33 -6.59 1.15
C ASP A 18 17.95 -6.33 1.77
N ALA A 19 16.92 -6.26 0.94
CA ALA A 19 15.54 -6.11 1.38
C ALA A 19 14.58 -6.79 0.40
N GLU A 20 13.77 -7.70 0.93
CA GLU A 20 12.74 -8.43 0.19
C GLU A 20 11.39 -8.24 0.88
N MET A 21 10.31 -8.17 0.10
CA MET A 21 8.97 -8.03 0.64
C MET A 21 8.02 -8.98 -0.09
N ASP A 22 7.47 -9.95 0.65
CA ASP A 22 6.37 -10.79 0.17
C ASP A 22 5.06 -10.09 0.54
N ILE A 23 4.23 -9.78 -0.45
CA ILE A 23 2.90 -9.17 -0.27
C ILE A 23 1.85 -10.15 -0.77
N ARG A 24 0.83 -10.42 0.07
CA ARG A 24 -0.33 -11.23 -0.27
C ARG A 24 -1.60 -10.39 -0.16
N MET A 25 -2.49 -10.54 -1.13
CA MET A 25 -3.77 -9.85 -1.17
C MET A 25 -4.88 -10.85 -1.53
N SER A 26 -6.02 -10.78 -0.85
CA SER A 26 -7.18 -11.64 -1.13
C SER A 26 -8.37 -10.84 -1.65
N TYR A 27 -9.13 -11.44 -2.57
CA TYR A 27 -10.29 -10.83 -3.23
C TYR A 27 -11.39 -11.88 -3.43
N ASP A 28 -12.65 -11.45 -3.44
CA ASP A 28 -13.75 -12.26 -3.97
C ASP A 28 -13.99 -11.94 -5.44
N THR A 29 -13.57 -12.84 -6.32
CA THR A 29 -13.68 -12.62 -7.77
C THR A 29 -15.12 -12.59 -8.25
N ARG A 30 -16.08 -13.13 -7.49
CA ARG A 30 -17.50 -13.11 -7.87
C ARG A 30 -18.03 -11.67 -7.91
N GLY A 31 -17.58 -10.81 -7.00
CA GLY A 31 -17.95 -9.38 -7.00
C GLY A 31 -17.42 -8.67 -8.24
N LYS A 32 -16.13 -8.88 -8.55
CA LYS A 32 -15.50 -8.31 -9.76
C LYS A 32 -16.19 -8.75 -11.05
N LEU A 33 -16.65 -10.00 -11.12
CA LEU A 33 -17.26 -10.60 -12.30
C LEU A 33 -18.79 -10.43 -12.36
N GLY A 34 -19.40 -9.77 -11.37
CA GLY A 34 -20.86 -9.58 -11.30
C GLY A 34 -21.64 -10.87 -11.05
N LEU A 35 -20.99 -11.90 -10.49
CA LEU A 35 -21.59 -13.21 -10.22
C LEU A 35 -22.25 -13.29 -8.83
N ALA A 36 -21.98 -12.32 -7.95
CA ALA A 36 -22.60 -12.20 -6.63
C ALA A 36 -22.58 -10.74 -6.15
N ASP A 37 -23.53 -10.37 -5.30
CA ASP A 37 -23.56 -9.07 -4.60
C ASP A 37 -22.57 -9.08 -3.42
N VAL A 38 -21.28 -9.04 -3.75
CA VAL A 38 -20.18 -8.97 -2.80
C VAL A 38 -19.20 -7.89 -3.24
N SER A 39 -18.60 -7.18 -2.29
CA SER A 39 -17.63 -6.12 -2.61
C SER A 39 -16.45 -6.67 -3.43
N PRO A 40 -16.07 -6.01 -4.54
CA PRO A 40 -14.86 -6.35 -5.30
C PRO A 40 -13.57 -5.82 -4.64
N ALA A 41 -13.68 -5.10 -3.51
CA ALA A 41 -12.53 -4.59 -2.78
C ALA A 41 -11.63 -5.72 -2.23
N CYS A 42 -10.37 -5.38 -1.96
CA CYS A 42 -9.46 -6.29 -1.28
C CYS A 42 -9.99 -6.61 0.13
N ARG A 43 -10.00 -7.89 0.50
CA ARG A 43 -10.45 -8.34 1.82
C ARG A 43 -9.35 -8.23 2.88
N GLU A 44 -8.13 -8.52 2.46
CA GLU A 44 -6.96 -8.53 3.34
C GLU A 44 -5.71 -8.28 2.51
N VAL A 45 -4.81 -7.48 3.07
CA VAL A 45 -3.43 -7.32 2.60
C VAL A 45 -2.51 -7.70 3.75
N SER A 46 -1.63 -8.66 3.54
CA SER A 46 -0.57 -9.00 4.47
C SER A 46 0.78 -8.89 3.76
N TYR A 47 1.82 -8.58 4.52
CA TYR A 47 3.17 -8.55 3.99
C TYR A 47 4.20 -9.03 5.01
N ALA A 48 5.30 -9.58 4.52
CA ALA A 48 6.49 -9.90 5.30
C ALA A 48 7.68 -9.15 4.68
N LEU A 49 8.32 -8.29 5.48
CA LEU A 49 9.50 -7.53 5.08
C LEU A 49 10.75 -8.19 5.68
N ASN A 50 11.59 -8.76 4.83
CA ASN A 50 12.85 -9.39 5.19
C ASN A 50 14.00 -8.43 4.88
N ILE A 51 14.80 -8.07 5.89
CA ILE A 51 15.90 -7.11 5.75
C ILE A 51 17.19 -7.75 6.24
N LYS A 52 18.26 -7.63 5.46
CA LYS A 52 19.63 -7.89 5.90
C LYS A 52 20.31 -6.56 6.17
N SER A 53 20.81 -6.40 7.39
CA SER A 53 21.47 -5.19 7.84
C SER A 53 22.34 -5.49 9.07
N PRO A 54 23.49 -4.82 9.24
CA PRO A 54 24.27 -4.88 10.47
C PRO A 54 23.67 -4.02 11.60
N ALA A 55 22.64 -3.21 11.33
CA ALA A 55 22.05 -2.34 12.33
C ALA A 55 21.31 -3.12 13.44
N PRO A 56 21.29 -2.62 14.68
CA PRO A 56 20.52 -3.24 15.77
C PRO A 56 19.03 -3.32 15.43
N SER A 57 18.39 -4.41 15.84
CA SER A 57 16.97 -4.70 15.61
C SER A 57 16.05 -3.57 16.07
N GLU A 58 16.40 -2.90 17.17
CA GLU A 58 15.62 -1.79 17.73
C GLU A 58 15.64 -0.57 16.80
N LYS A 59 16.79 -0.26 16.19
CA LYS A 59 16.94 0.84 15.23
C LYS A 59 16.15 0.54 13.95
N LEU A 60 16.20 -0.71 13.48
CA LEU A 60 15.37 -1.17 12.34
C LEU A 60 13.87 -1.06 12.66
N GLN A 61 13.45 -1.52 13.84
CA GLN A 61 12.04 -1.48 14.24
C GLN A 61 11.52 -0.04 14.30
N GLN A 62 12.27 0.88 14.89
CA GLN A 62 11.91 2.31 14.93
C GLN A 62 11.79 2.90 13.52
N MET A 63 12.74 2.60 12.64
CA MET A 63 12.70 3.05 11.24
C MET A 63 11.46 2.50 10.52
N ILE A 64 11.14 1.21 10.66
CA ILE A 64 9.96 0.61 10.03
C ILE A 64 8.65 1.25 10.54
N GLN A 65 8.57 1.59 11.83
CA GLN A 65 7.41 2.31 12.37
C GLN A 65 7.25 3.71 11.73
N MET A 66 8.34 4.41 11.44
CA MET A 66 8.30 5.69 10.73
C MET A 66 7.86 5.50 9.26
N ILE A 67 8.40 4.47 8.60
CA ILE A 67 8.03 4.09 7.22
C ILE A 67 6.53 3.79 7.10
N GLU A 68 5.98 3.00 8.02
CA GLU A 68 4.56 2.65 8.06
C GLU A 68 3.68 3.90 8.19
N LYS A 69 4.03 4.82 9.10
CA LYS A 69 3.32 6.09 9.29
C LYS A 69 3.37 6.97 8.04
N GLY A 70 4.48 6.97 7.31
CA GLY A 70 4.66 7.78 6.09
C GLY A 70 4.20 7.10 4.79
N CYS A 71 3.82 5.82 4.81
CA CYS A 71 3.50 5.08 3.60
C CYS A 71 2.11 5.48 3.07
N HIS A 72 2.05 6.28 2.01
CA HIS A 72 0.79 6.70 1.40
C HIS A 72 -0.14 5.52 1.08
N THR A 73 0.37 4.47 0.42
CA THR A 73 -0.45 3.31 0.03
C THR A 73 -1.11 2.62 1.22
N ILE A 74 -0.35 2.29 2.27
CA ILE A 74 -0.90 1.62 3.47
C ILE A 74 -1.90 2.52 4.18
N ASN A 75 -1.61 3.82 4.30
CA ASN A 75 -2.51 4.75 4.96
C ASN A 75 -3.80 4.99 4.17
N THR A 76 -3.76 5.02 2.84
CA THR A 76 -4.96 5.09 1.99
C THR A 76 -5.80 3.80 2.07
N ILE A 77 -5.16 2.63 2.19
CA ILE A 77 -5.87 1.37 2.40
C ILE A 77 -6.55 1.32 3.78
N ARG A 78 -5.84 1.75 4.84
CA ARG A 78 -6.38 1.76 6.22
C ARG A 78 -7.41 2.86 6.45
N ASN A 79 -7.28 3.98 5.76
CA ASN A 79 -8.15 5.15 5.89
C ASN A 79 -8.73 5.49 4.52
N PRO A 80 -9.86 4.88 4.13
CA PRO A 80 -10.47 5.13 2.83
C PRO A 80 -10.86 6.61 2.71
N ILE A 81 -10.56 7.18 1.55
CA ILE A 81 -10.89 8.57 1.20
C ILE A 81 -11.98 8.58 0.12
N PRO A 82 -12.73 9.70 -0.03
CA PRO A 82 -13.63 9.86 -1.16
C PRO A 82 -12.88 9.76 -2.49
N VAL A 83 -13.43 8.99 -3.43
CA VAL A 83 -12.95 8.92 -4.82
C VAL A 83 -14.01 9.56 -5.70
N SER A 84 -13.60 10.46 -6.59
CA SER A 84 -14.49 11.10 -7.56
C SER A 84 -13.94 10.93 -8.98
N GLY A 85 -14.83 10.87 -9.95
CA GLY A 85 -14.51 10.65 -11.35
C GLY A 85 -15.53 11.35 -12.24
N ARG A 86 -15.07 11.79 -13.41
CA ARG A 86 -15.92 12.43 -14.41
C ARG A 86 -15.79 11.68 -15.72
N LEU A 87 -16.91 11.41 -16.38
CA LEU A 87 -16.93 10.88 -17.73
C LEU A 87 -17.13 12.03 -18.72
N ILE A 88 -16.16 12.24 -19.61
CA ILE A 88 -16.27 13.20 -20.71
C ILE A 88 -16.31 12.41 -22.01
N HIS A 89 -17.43 12.47 -22.71
CA HIS A 89 -17.64 11.79 -23.99
C HIS A 89 -17.93 12.81 -25.08
N ASN A 90 -17.04 12.93 -26.07
CA ASN A 90 -17.14 13.89 -27.17
C ASN A 90 -17.38 15.34 -26.71
N GLY A 91 -16.69 15.76 -25.66
CA GLY A 91 -16.83 17.11 -25.08
C GLY A 91 -18.05 17.31 -24.18
N ARG A 92 -18.91 16.30 -24.00
CA ARG A 92 -20.03 16.33 -23.06
C ARG A 92 -19.68 15.61 -21.77
N GLU A 93 -19.88 16.27 -20.64
CA GLU A 93 -19.80 15.63 -19.33
C GLU A 93 -21.05 14.78 -19.07
N LEU A 94 -20.83 13.55 -18.64
CA LEU A 94 -21.83 12.56 -18.29
C LEU A 94 -21.67 12.17 -16.81
N GLU A 95 -22.80 11.90 -16.16
CA GLU A 95 -22.80 11.43 -14.77
C GLU A 95 -22.11 10.06 -14.67
N LEU A 96 -21.10 9.97 -13.80
CA LEU A 96 -20.45 8.72 -13.43
C LEU A 96 -20.90 8.35 -12.02
N LYS A 97 -21.58 7.22 -11.88
CA LYS A 97 -21.92 6.66 -10.57
C LYS A 97 -20.75 5.78 -10.11
N LEU A 98 -20.10 6.21 -9.03
CA LEU A 98 -19.03 5.49 -8.35
C LEU A 98 -19.58 4.70 -7.16
#